data_AF-J9FPT9-F1
#
_entry.id   AF-J9FPT9-F1
#
_cell.length_a   1.000
_cell.length_b   1.000
_cell.length_c   1.000
_cell.angle_alpha   90.00
_cell.angle_beta   90.00
_cell.angle_gamma   90.00
#
_symmetry.space_group_name_H-M   'P 1'
#
loop_
_entity.id
_entity.type
_entity.pdbx_description
1 polymer ?
#
loop_
_entity_poly.entity_id
_entity_poly.type
_entity_poly.pdbx_seq_one_letter_code
_entity_poly.pdbx_strand_id
1 'polypeptide(L)'
;MSRNPNRSGGLAKVLLIALIALLIAATGLMIWLCIDLVNAPTPQVSKPQQEMTLPTQPPTLPPPPTTEPPTTAPPEPERVVATATVASQGDLLMHKPVFETCRQSDGSYDFSSIFRYSKDLIASYD
;
A
#
# COMPACT_ATOMS: atom_id res chain seq x y z
N MET A 1 -42.87 59.89 11.56
CA MET A 1 -41.55 59.23 11.57
C MET A 1 -41.36 58.44 10.29
N SER A 2 -40.43 58.85 9.42
CA SER A 2 -40.13 58.19 8.14
C SER A 2 -39.32 56.91 8.36
N ARG A 3 -39.85 55.76 7.94
CA ARG A 3 -39.16 54.47 7.97
C ARG A 3 -38.55 54.25 6.59
N ASN A 4 -37.23 54.37 6.49
CA ASN A 4 -36.49 54.31 5.23
C ASN A 4 -36.42 52.85 4.72
N PRO A 5 -37.04 52.50 3.58
CA PRO A 5 -37.01 51.14 3.07
C PRO A 5 -35.71 50.93 2.26
N ASN A 6 -35.13 49.74 2.32
CA ASN A 6 -34.05 49.23 1.45
C ASN A 6 -32.57 49.57 1.73
N ARG A 7 -32.18 50.11 2.90
CA ARG A 7 -30.75 50.11 3.28
C ARG A 7 -30.19 48.73 3.64
N SER A 8 -31.03 47.81 4.13
CA SER A 8 -30.59 46.48 4.60
C SER A 8 -30.29 45.48 3.48
N GLY A 9 -31.04 45.52 2.37
CA GLY A 9 -30.86 44.57 1.27
C GLY A 9 -29.56 44.74 0.49
N GLY A 10 -29.10 45.99 0.31
CA GLY A 10 -27.79 46.27 -0.31
C GLY A 10 -26.64 45.84 0.60
N LEU A 11 -26.72 46.18 1.89
CA LEU A 11 -25.69 45.83 2.88
C LEU A 11 -25.58 44.31 3.09
N ALA A 12 -26.72 43.60 3.12
CA ALA A 12 -26.74 42.13 3.20
C ALA A 12 -26.10 41.47 1.98
N LYS A 13 -26.34 41.99 0.76
CA LYS A 13 -25.69 41.48 -0.46
C LYS A 13 -24.19 41.72 -0.47
N VAL A 14 -23.73 42.89 -0.02
CA VAL A 14 -22.28 43.18 0.11
C VAL A 14 -21.63 42.24 1.13
N LEU A 15 -22.26 42.01 2.28
CA LEU A 15 -21.78 41.07 3.29
C LEU A 15 -21.74 39.63 2.74
N LEU A 16 -22.76 39.20 2.00
CA LEU A 16 -22.79 37.86 1.40
C LEU A 16 -21.65 37.68 0.38
N ILE A 17 -21.41 38.68 -0.49
CA ILE A 17 -20.33 38.63 -1.47
C ILE A 17 -18.96 38.58 -0.76
N ALA A 18 -18.78 39.39 0.29
CA ALA A 18 -17.55 39.36 1.09
C ALA A 18 -17.33 37.99 1.76
N LEU A 19 -18.40 37.37 2.30
CA LEU A 19 -18.35 36.04 2.89
C LEU A 19 -17.96 34.98 1.85
N ILE A 20 -18.57 35.02 0.65
CA ILE A 20 -18.25 34.08 -0.43
C ILE A 20 -16.79 34.25 -0.88
N ALA A 21 -16.32 35.48 -1.05
CA ALA A 21 -14.93 35.76 -1.41
C ALA A 21 -13.95 35.24 -0.33
N LEU A 22 -14.28 35.40 0.95
CA LEU A 22 -13.50 34.86 2.07
C LEU A 22 -13.43 33.33 2.01
N LEU A 23 -14.56 32.66 1.78
CA LEU A 23 -14.61 31.20 1.67
C LEU A 23 -13.78 30.69 0.49
N ILE A 24 -13.87 31.34 -0.67
CA ILE A 24 -13.07 31.00 -1.85
C ILE A 24 -11.57 31.17 -1.55
N ALA A 25 -11.17 32.29 -0.94
CA ALA A 25 -9.77 32.55 -0.56
C ALA A 25 -9.25 31.50 0.44
N ALA A 26 -10.06 31.12 1.43
CA ALA A 26 -9.71 30.09 2.40
C ALA A 26 -9.51 28.71 1.73
N THR A 27 -10.41 28.33 0.81
CA THR A 27 -10.25 27.08 0.05
C THR A 27 -9.01 27.10 -0.85
N GLY A 28 -8.72 28.23 -1.51
CA GLY A 28 -7.51 28.38 -2.33
C GLY A 28 -6.23 28.28 -1.50
N LEU A 29 -6.21 28.89 -0.31
CA LEU A 29 -5.09 28.80 0.63
C LEU A 29 -4.88 27.37 1.11
N MET A 30 -5.95 26.66 1.46
CA MET A 30 -5.88 25.27 1.89
C MET A 30 -5.29 24.37 0.80
N ILE A 31 -5.77 24.51 -0.44
CA ILE A 31 -5.26 23.74 -1.59
C ILE A 31 -3.78 24.05 -1.84
N TRP A 32 -3.38 25.32 -1.77
CA TRP A 32 -1.99 25.72 -1.92
C TRP A 32 -1.08 25.09 -0.86
N LEU A 33 -1.49 25.13 0.42
CA LEU A 33 -0.76 24.49 1.52
C LEU A 33 -0.65 22.97 1.34
N CYS A 34 -1.71 22.31 0.84
CA CYS A 34 -1.66 20.87 0.55
C CYS A 34 -0.65 20.53 -0.56
N ILE A 35 -0.57 21.35 -1.61
CA ILE A 35 0.40 21.15 -2.70
C ILE A 35 1.83 21.38 -2.21
N ASP A 36 2.06 22.43 -1.43
CA ASP A 36 3.38 22.75 -0.88
C ASP A 36 3.88 21.63 0.06
N LEU A 37 2.98 21.08 0.89
CA LEU A 37 3.31 19.96 1.77
C LEU A 37 3.67 18.67 1.01
N VAL A 38 3.02 18.40 -0.12
CA VAL A 38 3.33 17.24 -0.97
C VAL A 38 4.65 17.45 -1.74
N ASN A 39 4.92 18.68 -2.18
CA ASN A 39 6.15 19.01 -2.89
C ASN A 39 7.36 19.21 -1.96
N ALA A 40 7.13 19.35 -0.65
CA ALA A 40 8.19 19.40 0.34
C ALA A 40 9.04 18.13 0.23
N PRO A 41 10.37 18.24 0.13
CA PRO A 41 11.25 17.09 0.04
C PRO A 41 11.07 16.18 1.26
N THR A 42 10.50 14.99 1.07
CA THR A 42 10.44 13.99 2.13
C THR A 42 11.86 13.52 2.48
N PRO A 43 12.25 13.53 3.76
CA PRO A 43 13.47 12.85 4.21
C PRO A 43 13.39 11.39 3.77
N GLN A 44 14.35 10.96 2.95
CA GLN A 44 14.46 9.57 2.53
C GLN A 44 14.70 8.72 3.78
N VAL A 45 13.67 8.04 4.27
CA VAL A 45 13.85 6.94 5.22
C VAL A 45 14.49 5.81 4.43
N SER A 46 15.79 5.61 4.62
CA SER A 46 16.52 4.47 4.10
C SER A 46 15.78 3.20 4.49
N LYS A 47 15.23 2.47 3.51
CA LYS A 47 14.77 1.09 3.72
C LYS A 47 15.97 0.30 4.26
N PRO A 48 15.87 -0.42 5.39
CA PRO A 48 16.87 -1.40 5.72
C PRO A 48 16.84 -2.48 4.64
N GLN A 49 17.83 -2.47 3.76
CA GLN A 49 18.14 -3.63 2.92
C GLN A 49 18.59 -4.72 3.89
N GLN A 50 17.67 -5.61 4.30
CA GLN A 50 18.08 -6.85 4.95
C GLN A 50 18.66 -7.75 3.87
N GLU A 51 19.97 -7.61 3.67
CA GLU A 51 20.79 -8.53 2.89
C GLU A 51 20.94 -9.80 3.72
N MET A 52 20.07 -10.77 3.46
CA MET A 52 20.17 -12.10 4.06
C MET A 52 21.34 -12.82 3.40
N THR A 53 22.53 -12.64 3.97
CA THR A 53 23.72 -13.39 3.56
C THR A 53 23.63 -14.80 4.17
N LEU A 54 23.36 -15.79 3.31
CA LEU A 54 23.60 -17.19 3.65
C LEU A 54 25.12 -17.38 3.80
N PRO A 55 25.63 -18.03 4.86
CA PRO A 55 27.04 -18.33 4.96
C PRO A 55 27.41 -19.35 3.87
N THR A 56 27.96 -18.87 2.76
CA THR A 56 28.67 -19.71 1.79
C THR A 56 29.97 -20.14 2.45
N GLN A 57 29.98 -21.37 2.97
CA GLN A 57 31.21 -22.03 3.39
C GLN A 57 32.17 -22.09 2.18
N PRO A 58 33.43 -21.63 2.31
CA PRO A 58 34.37 -21.62 1.20
C PRO A 58 34.63 -23.05 0.70
N PRO A 59 34.73 -23.28 -0.63
CA PRO A 59 35.13 -24.57 -1.16
C PRO A 59 36.53 -24.90 -0.65
N THR A 60 36.65 -25.94 0.17
CA THR A 60 37.95 -26.51 0.51
C THR A 60 38.42 -27.31 -0.70
N LEU A 61 39.41 -26.81 -1.44
CA LEU A 61 40.09 -27.54 -2.51
C LEU A 61 40.70 -28.83 -1.92
N PRO A 62 40.45 -30.02 -2.50
CA PRO A 62 41.07 -31.25 -2.00
C PRO A 62 42.58 -31.28 -2.31
N PRO A 63 43.42 -31.82 -1.40
CA PRO A 63 44.83 -32.10 -1.65
C PRO A 63 45.01 -33.21 -2.72
N PRO A 64 46.20 -33.30 -3.38
CA PRO A 64 46.42 -34.23 -4.49
C PRO A 64 46.25 -35.71 -4.06
N PRO A 65 45.87 -36.61 -5.00
CA PRO A 65 45.38 -37.93 -4.66
C PRO A 65 46.48 -38.83 -4.08
N THR A 66 46.22 -39.40 -2.91
CA THR A 66 46.88 -40.63 -2.44
C THR A 66 45.96 -41.79 -2.77
N THR A 67 46.48 -42.79 -3.47
CA THR A 67 45.74 -43.99 -3.90
C THR A 67 45.40 -44.87 -2.69
N GLU A 68 44.14 -44.85 -2.27
CA GLU A 68 43.56 -45.83 -1.33
C GLU A 68 42.54 -46.73 -2.06
N PRO A 69 42.40 -48.01 -1.66
CA PRO A 69 41.49 -48.98 -2.29
C PRO A 69 40.02 -48.53 -2.17
N PRO A 70 39.12 -48.97 -3.09
CA PRO A 70 37.76 -48.47 -3.15
C PRO A 70 37.02 -48.81 -1.85
N THR A 71 36.88 -47.82 -0.96
CA THR A 71 35.97 -47.90 0.17
C THR A 71 34.58 -47.63 -0.38
N THR A 72 33.73 -48.66 -0.36
CA THR A 72 32.29 -48.51 -0.62
C THR A 72 31.74 -47.56 0.45
N ALA A 73 31.58 -46.29 0.07
CA ALA A 73 30.92 -45.30 0.91
C ALA A 73 29.50 -45.80 1.22
N PRO A 74 29.04 -45.70 2.48
CA PRO A 74 27.64 -45.98 2.80
C PRO A 74 26.73 -45.09 1.93
N PRO A 75 25.60 -45.62 1.43
CA PRO A 75 24.69 -44.84 0.59
C PRO A 75 24.31 -43.55 1.34
N GLU A 76 24.49 -42.41 0.67
CA GLU A 76 24.17 -41.11 1.26
C GLU A 76 22.71 -41.13 1.71
N PRO A 77 22.40 -40.79 2.97
CA PRO A 77 21.04 -40.86 3.48
C PRO A 77 20.11 -40.06 2.57
N GLU A 78 19.02 -40.69 2.15
CA GLU A 78 18.04 -40.12 1.23
C GLU A 78 17.51 -38.79 1.81
N ARG A 79 17.99 -37.68 1.29
CA ARG A 79 17.62 -36.35 1.80
C ARG A 79 16.19 -36.04 1.36
N VAL A 80 15.26 -36.04 2.31
CA VAL A 80 13.89 -35.58 2.07
C VAL A 80 13.93 -34.07 1.84
N VAL A 81 13.84 -33.66 0.58
CA VAL A 81 13.71 -32.25 0.21
C VAL A 81 12.26 -31.82 0.42
N ALA A 82 11.99 -31.09 1.51
CA ALA A 82 10.71 -30.44 1.71
C ALA A 82 10.65 -29.17 0.84
N THR A 83 9.62 -29.07 0.00
CA THR A 83 9.34 -27.85 -0.79
C THR A 83 8.12 -27.16 -0.19
N ALA A 84 8.21 -25.84 -0.02
CA ALA A 84 7.10 -25.00 0.40
C ALA A 84 6.97 -23.80 -0.54
N THR A 85 5.73 -23.38 -0.78
CA THR A 85 5.41 -22.16 -1.52
C THR A 85 5.08 -21.07 -0.52
N VAL A 86 5.73 -19.91 -0.63
CA VAL A 86 5.41 -18.73 0.18
C VAL A 86 4.82 -17.66 -0.72
N ALA A 87 3.60 -17.26 -0.42
CA ALA A 87 2.95 -16.11 -1.06
C ALA A 87 2.86 -14.95 -0.07
N SER A 88 3.04 -13.73 -0.57
CA SER A 88 2.82 -12.51 0.20
C SER A 88 1.76 -11.68 -0.51
N GLN A 89 0.61 -11.52 0.14
CA GLN A 89 -0.39 -10.55 -0.27
C GLN A 89 -0.10 -9.25 0.49
N GLY A 90 -0.01 -8.13 -0.23
CA GLY A 90 0.24 -6.82 0.37
C GLY A 90 -0.92 -6.34 1.26
N ASP A 91 -0.96 -5.03 1.52
CA ASP A 91 -2.06 -4.43 2.27
C ASP A 91 -3.38 -4.45 1.50
N LEU A 92 -4.49 -4.69 2.20
CA LEU A 92 -5.84 -4.59 1.66
C LEU A 92 -6.50 -3.31 2.16
N LEU A 93 -6.33 -2.23 1.41
CA LEU A 93 -6.91 -0.95 1.75
C LEU A 93 -8.37 -0.84 1.25
N MET A 94 -9.32 -0.82 2.17
CA MET A 94 -10.75 -0.72 1.86
C MET A 94 -11.35 0.61 2.35
N HIS A 95 -11.84 1.44 1.43
CA HIS A 95 -12.51 2.69 1.75
C HIS A 95 -14.04 2.52 1.84
N LYS A 96 -14.72 3.42 2.56
CA LYS A 96 -16.20 3.44 2.66
C LYS A 96 -16.92 3.32 1.30
N PRO A 97 -16.53 4.06 0.25
CA PRO A 97 -17.17 3.92 -1.06
C PRO A 97 -17.01 2.51 -1.66
N VAL A 98 -15.89 1.83 -1.42
CA VAL A 98 -15.66 0.45 -1.91
C VAL A 98 -16.62 -0.53 -1.24
N PHE A 99 -16.86 -0.36 0.07
CA PHE A 99 -17.87 -1.14 0.78
C PHE A 99 -19.28 -0.84 0.28
N GLU A 100 -19.62 0.43 0.09
CA GLU A 100 -20.94 0.84 -0.39
C GLU A 100 -21.23 0.31 -1.79
N THR A 101 -20.25 0.29 -2.70
CA THR A 101 -20.41 -0.26 -4.05
C THR A 101 -20.60 -1.78 -4.05
N CYS A 102 -20.06 -2.48 -3.04
CA CYS A 102 -20.18 -3.93 -2.94
C CYS A 102 -21.42 -4.35 -2.13
N ARG A 103 -22.13 -3.43 -1.47
CA ARG A 103 -23.27 -3.74 -0.61
C ARG A 103 -24.51 -4.07 -1.45
N GLN A 104 -25.09 -5.24 -1.19
CA GLN A 104 -26.30 -5.74 -1.82
C GLN A 104 -27.56 -5.27 -1.06
N SER A 105 -28.73 -5.41 -1.70
CA SER A 105 -30.02 -4.98 -1.13
C SER A 105 -30.45 -5.78 0.10
N ASP A 106 -29.98 -7.02 0.23
CA ASP A 106 -30.20 -7.90 1.38
C ASP A 106 -29.23 -7.63 2.54
N GLY A 107 -28.30 -6.67 2.38
CA GLY A 107 -27.29 -6.33 3.37
C GLY A 107 -26.02 -7.17 3.29
N SER A 108 -25.94 -8.14 2.37
CA SER A 108 -24.70 -8.86 2.07
C SER A 108 -23.74 -8.02 1.22
N TYR A 109 -22.54 -8.54 0.94
CA TYR A 109 -21.53 -7.86 0.13
C TYR A 109 -21.02 -8.78 -0.99
N ASP A 110 -20.89 -8.25 -2.21
CA ASP A 110 -20.22 -8.91 -3.33
C ASP A 110 -18.94 -8.16 -3.72
N PHE A 111 -17.79 -8.76 -3.41
CA PHE A 111 -16.46 -8.25 -3.78
C PHE A 111 -15.88 -8.91 -5.03
N SER A 112 -16.66 -9.72 -5.76
CA SER A 112 -16.18 -10.46 -6.92
C SER A 112 -15.60 -9.54 -8.01
N SER A 113 -16.09 -8.31 -8.13
CA SER A 113 -15.51 -7.34 -9.06
C SER A 113 -14.13 -6.84 -8.61
N ILE A 114 -13.93 -6.66 -7.29
CA ILE A 114 -12.68 -6.17 -6.71
C ILE A 114 -11.57 -7.20 -6.88
N PHE A 115 -11.90 -8.48 -6.65
CA PHE A 115 -10.93 -9.58 -6.72
C PHE A 115 -10.94 -10.33 -8.05
N ARG A 116 -11.63 -9.85 -9.08
CA ARG A 116 -11.82 -10.56 -10.35
C ARG A 116 -10.55 -11.18 -10.92
N TYR A 117 -9.41 -10.48 -10.82
CA TYR A 117 -8.15 -10.87 -11.43
C TYR A 117 -7.17 -11.55 -10.48
N SER A 118 -7.38 -11.44 -9.17
CA SER A 118 -6.47 -11.98 -8.15
C SER A 118 -7.06 -13.19 -7.42
N LYS A 119 -8.37 -13.42 -7.52
CA LYS A 119 -9.07 -14.49 -6.80
C LYS A 119 -8.42 -15.85 -7.02
N ASP A 120 -8.20 -16.25 -8.28
CA ASP A 120 -7.68 -17.58 -8.60
C ASP A 120 -6.23 -17.74 -8.14
N LEU A 121 -5.43 -16.69 -8.27
CA LEU A 121 -4.05 -16.67 -7.79
C LEU A 121 -4.01 -16.82 -6.26
N ILE A 122 -4.80 -16.03 -5.54
CA ILE A 122 -4.86 -16.08 -4.07
C ILE A 122 -5.36 -17.45 -3.59
N ALA A 123 -6.38 -17.99 -4.24
CA ALA A 123 -6.93 -19.31 -3.91
C ALA A 123 -5.97 -20.47 -4.23
N SER A 124 -4.97 -20.26 -5.09
CA SER A 124 -3.96 -21.28 -5.41
C SER A 124 -2.84 -21.41 -4.37
N TYR A 125 -2.82 -20.53 -3.36
CA TYR A 125 -1.78 -20.53 -2.32
C TYR A 125 -2.13 -21.32 -1.05
N ASP A 126 -3.27 -22.02 -1.05
CA ASP A 126 -3.66 -23.03 -0.06
C ASP A 126 -3.20 -24.43 -0.51
#